data_AF-A0A842PJC5-F1
#
_entry.id   AF-A0A842PJC5-F1
#
_cell.length_a   1.000
_cell.length_b   1.000
_cell.length_c   1.000
_cell.angle_alpha   90.00
_cell.angle_beta   90.00
_cell.angle_gamma   90.00
#
_symmetry.space_group_name_H-M   'P 1'
#
loop_
_entity.id
_entity.type
_entity.pdbx_description
1 polymer ?
#
loop_
_entity_poly.entity_id
_entity_poly.type
_entity_poly.pdbx_seq_one_letter_code
_entity_poly.pdbx_strand_id
1 'polypeptide(L)' 'MKIVTIIVLVVIALFLLLPILSGSTSIPEDFSATEIGDFISGYVHYWFTALKRIF' A
#
# COMPACT_ATOMS: atom_id res chain seq x y z
N MET A 1 16.16 -10.82 18.39
CA MET A 1 14.68 -10.95 18.34
C MET A 1 13.98 -9.59 18.31
N LYS A 2 14.20 -8.68 19.27
CA LYS A 2 13.60 -7.33 19.27
C LYS A 2 13.83 -6.51 17.98
N ILE A 3 15.06 -6.49 17.45
CA ILE A 3 15.39 -5.69 16.26
C ILE A 3 14.67 -6.20 15.00
N VAL A 4 14.54 -7.52 14.86
CA VAL A 4 13.88 -8.16 13.72
C VAL A 4 12.39 -7.81 13.72
N THR A 5 11.74 -7.85 14.89
CA THR A 5 10.35 -7.43 15.05
C THR A 5 10.15 -5.98 14.63
N ILE A 6 11.05 -5.07 15.02
CA ILE A 6 10.97 -3.65 14.65
C ILE A 6 11.12 -3.50 13.13
N ILE A 7 12.10 -4.16 12.52
CA ILE A 7 12.31 -4.11 11.07
C ILE A 7 11.07 -4.59 10.33
N VAL A 8 10.48 -5.71 10.76
CA VAL A 8 9.25 -6.25 10.16
C VAL A 8 8.10 -5.26 10.28
N LEU A 9 7.90 -4.64 11.44
CA LEU A 9 6.86 -3.63 11.64
C LEU A 9 7.06 -2.41 10.73
N VAL A 10 8.29 -1.93 10.61
CA VAL A 10 8.62 -0.81 9.72
C VAL A 10 8.36 -1.17 8.26
N VAL A 11 8.75 -2.37 7.82
CA VAL A 11 8.51 -2.83 6.45
C VAL A 11 7.01 -2.94 6.17
N ILE A 12 6.23 -3.50 7.09
CA ILE A 12 4.76 -3.58 6.94
C ILE A 12 4.14 -2.18 6.90
N ALA A 13 4.57 -1.27 7.78
CA ALA A 13 4.08 0.10 7.78
C ALA A 13 4.38 0.81 6.45
N LEU A 14 5.61 0.68 5.94
CA LEU A 14 5.98 1.21 4.63
C LEU A 14 5.17 0.56 3.51
N PHE A 15 4.96 -0.76 3.56
CA PHE A 15 4.15 -1.46 2.57
C PHE A 15 2.72 -0.92 2.51
N LEU A 16 2.11 -0.56 3.64
CA LEU A 16 0.78 0.04 3.67
C LEU A 16 0.77 1.51 3.26
N LEU A 17 1.76 2.28 3.70
CA LEU A 17 1.78 3.74 3.53
C LEU A 17 2.28 4.18 2.14
N LEU A 18 3.18 3.44 1.51
CA LEU A 18 3.80 3.85 0.24
C LEU A 18 2.79 4.10 -0.89
N PRO A 19 1.79 3.22 -1.14
CA PRO A 19 0.75 3.49 -2.12
C PRO A 19 -0.02 4.77 -1.83
N ILE A 20 -0.35 5.03 -0.57
CA ILE A 20 -1.08 6.23 -0.14
C ILE A 20 -0.22 7.49 -0.34
N LEU A 21 1.04 7.46 0.13
CA LEU A 21 1.99 8.58 0.01
C LEU A 21 2.36 8.90 -1.44
N SER A 22 2.28 7.92 -2.34
CA SER A 22 2.53 8.11 -3.78
C SER A 22 1.36 8.77 -4.52
N GLY A 23 0.18 8.87 -3.90
CA GLY A 23 -1.04 9.34 -4.55
C GLY A 23 -1.67 8.33 -5.53
N SER A 24 -1.21 7.07 -5.52
CA SER A 24 -1.80 6.00 -6.35
C SER A 24 -3.12 5.48 -5.80
N THR A 25 -3.37 5.69 -4.51
CA THR A 25 -4.64 5.38 -3.86
C THR A 25 -4.89 6.37 -2.73
N SER A 26 -6.13 6.80 -2.55
CA SER A 26 -6.59 7.58 -1.40
C SER A 26 -7.24 6.67 -0.37
N ILE A 27 -7.19 7.03 0.91
CA ILE A 27 -7.96 6.32 1.94
C ILE A 27 -9.44 6.54 1.62
N PRO A 28 -10.27 5.49 1.52
CA PRO A 28 -11.70 5.63 1.25
C PRO A 28 -12.35 6.42 2.38
N GLU A 29 -13.20 7.38 2.02
CA GLU A 29 -13.95 8.20 2.97
C GLU A 29 -15.20 7.45 3.42
N ASP A 30 -15.84 6.73 2.49
CA ASP A 30 -16.98 5.87 2.71
C ASP A 30 -16.62 4.41 2.40
N PHE A 31 -17.09 3.48 3.24
CA PHE A 31 -16.94 2.04 2.99
C PHE A 31 -17.88 1.52 1.89
N SER A 32 -18.14 2.35 0.88
CA SER A 32 -18.90 1.95 -0.30
C SER A 32 -18.10 0.91 -1.09
N ALA A 33 -18.80 -0.02 -1.72
CA ALA A 33 -18.16 -1.07 -2.51
C ALA A 33 -17.29 -0.51 -3.64
N THR A 34 -17.69 0.64 -4.20
CA THR A 34 -16.95 1.35 -5.24
C THR A 34 -15.63 1.92 -4.70
N GLU A 35 -15.67 2.66 -3.59
CA GLU A 35 -14.45 3.25 -3.01
C GLU A 35 -13.47 2.19 -2.51
N ILE A 36 -13.96 1.10 -1.93
CA ILE A 36 -13.12 -0.03 -1.54
C ILE A 36 -12.50 -0.69 -2.78
N GLY A 37 -13.28 -0.85 -3.85
CA GLY A 37 -12.80 -1.38 -5.13
C GLY A 37 -11.69 -0.51 -5.73
N ASP A 38 -11.88 0.80 -5.73
CA ASP A 38 -10.91 1.77 -6.23
C ASP A 38 -9.64 1.81 -5.36
N PHE A 39 -9.80 1.72 -4.03
CA PHE A 39 -8.67 1.62 -3.10
C PHE A 39 -7.82 0.37 -3.37
N ILE A 40 -8.46 -0.80 -3.45
CA ILE A 40 -7.75 -2.06 -3.71
C ILE A 40 -7.09 -2.04 -5.09
N SER A 41 -7.79 -1.52 -6.10
CA SER A 41 -7.28 -1.36 -7.47
C SER A 41 -6.02 -0.49 -7.50
N GLY A 42 -6.07 0.71 -6.92
CA GLY A 42 -4.93 1.62 -6.84
C GLY A 42 -3.76 1.03 -6.07
N TYR A 43 -4.04 0.35 -4.94
CA TYR A 43 -3.04 -0.33 -4.13
C TYR A 43 -2.32 -1.43 -4.90
N VAL A 44 -3.05 -2.31 -5.59
CA VAL A 44 -2.47 -3.38 -6.42
C VAL A 44 -1.69 -2.80 -7.60
N HIS A 45 -2.24 -1.77 -8.26
CA HIS A 45 -1.59 -1.12 -9.39
C HIS A 45 -0.23 -0.51 -9.01
N TYR A 46 -0.13 0.13 -7.84
CA TYR A 46 1.11 0.66 -7.32
C TYR A 46 2.18 -0.42 -7.18
N TRP A 47 1.86 -1.51 -6.49
CA TRP A 47 2.83 -2.57 -6.24
C TRP A 47 3.24 -3.28 -7.52
N PHE A 48 2.31 -3.51 -8.44
CA PHE A 48 2.62 -4.11 -9.73
C PHE A 48 3.55 -3.22 -10.56
N THR A 49 3.31 -1.90 -10.55
CA THR A 49 4.16 -0.92 -11.24
C THR A 49 5.53 -0.80 -10.59
N ALA A 50 5.59 -0.78 -9.26
CA ALA A 50 6.84 -0.78 -8.52
C ALA A 50 7.66 -2.04 -8.82
N LEU A 51 7.03 -3.23 -8.82
CA LEU A 51 7.70 -4.48 -9.18
C LEU A 51 8.25 -4.43 -10.61
N LYS A 52 7.43 -4.01 -11.58
CA LYS A 52 7.84 -3.87 -12.99
C LYS A 52 9.01 -2.90 -13.22
N ARG A 53 9.25 -1.97 -12.30
CA ARG A 53 10.36 -1.03 -12.41
C ARG A 53 11.65 -1.60 -11.83
N ILE A 54 11.55 -2.58 -10.94
CA ILE A 54 12.68 -3.21 -10.25
C ILE A 54 13.19 -4.43 -11.04
N PHE A 55 12.28 -5.18 -11.69
CA PHE A 55 12.57 -6.37 -12.49
C PHE A 55 12.53 -6.07 -13.99
#